data_AF-B9KHV2-F1
#
_entry.id   AF-B9KHV2-F1
#
_cell.length_a   1.000
_cell.length_b   1.000
_cell.length_c   1.000
_cell.angle_alpha   90.00
_cell.angle_beta   90.00
_cell.angle_gamma   90.00
#
_symmetry.space_group_name_H-M   'P 1'
#
loop_
_entity.id
_entity.type
_entity.pdbx_description
1 polymer ?
#
loop_
_entity_poly.entity_id
_entity_poly.type
_entity_poly.pdbx_seq_one_letter_code
_entity_poly.pdbx_strand_id
1 'polypeptide(L)'
;MSRRRRVSRRPVVSDGGPGGVLLARFINVVMSRGKKALAERIVSGALKMAESKSTGETGVSIFNTAVSNVMPRMEVRSRRVGGVTYQIPVEVREDRSTSLALRWIVKAARTNRKRTNKTYMSCLCNELLEAYNKRGSACKMKEEKFRMAEANKAFSHFRF
;
A
#
# COMPACT_ATOMS: atom_id res chain seq x y z
N MET A 1 -18.45 13.54 2.99
CA MET A 1 -19.22 12.30 2.74
C MET A 1 -20.69 12.66 2.80
N SER A 2 -21.47 12.33 1.76
CA SER A 2 -22.92 12.49 1.85
C SER A 2 -23.48 11.39 2.75
N ARG A 3 -24.28 11.75 3.76
CA ARG A 3 -25.07 10.77 4.53
C ARG A 3 -26.15 10.11 3.66
N ARG A 4 -26.58 10.78 2.59
CA ARG A 4 -27.72 10.37 1.76
C ARG A 4 -27.33 9.46 0.60
N ARG A 5 -26.31 9.82 -0.18
CA ARG A 5 -25.97 9.12 -1.44
C ARG A 5 -24.60 8.45 -1.35
N ARG A 6 -24.53 7.17 -1.76
CA ARG A 6 -23.26 6.48 -1.99
C ARG A 6 -22.52 7.18 -3.14
N VAL A 7 -21.33 7.70 -2.86
CA VAL A 7 -20.49 8.39 -3.84
C VAL A 7 -20.01 7.38 -4.90
N SER A 8 -20.21 7.69 -6.18
CA SER A 8 -19.65 6.91 -7.28
C SER A 8 -18.13 7.05 -7.32
N ARG A 9 -17.43 5.94 -7.54
CA ARG A 9 -15.97 5.97 -7.64
C ARG A 9 -15.56 6.47 -9.01
N ARG A 10 -14.56 7.35 -9.06
CA ARG A 10 -13.97 7.80 -10.31
C ARG A 10 -13.07 6.68 -10.88
N PRO A 11 -13.23 6.29 -12.16
CA PRO A 11 -12.34 5.33 -12.79
C PRO A 11 -10.92 5.91 -12.89
N VAL A 12 -9.92 5.05 -12.80
CA VAL A 12 -8.52 5.42 -13.03
C VAL A 12 -8.21 5.13 -14.49
N VAL A 13 -7.77 6.14 -15.23
CA VAL A 13 -7.34 5.97 -16.62
C VAL A 13 -5.97 5.29 -16.62
N SER A 14 -5.84 4.20 -17.35
CA SER A 14 -4.57 3.54 -17.66
C SER A 14 -4.59 3.02 -19.09
N ASP A 15 -3.49 3.22 -19.80
CA ASP A 15 -3.33 2.72 -21.18
C ASP A 15 -2.96 1.22 -21.22
N GLY A 16 -2.53 0.67 -20.07
CA GLY A 16 -2.34 -0.77 -19.89
C GLY A 16 -3.60 -1.46 -19.36
N GLY A 17 -3.73 -2.76 -19.62
CA GLY A 17 -4.80 -3.64 -19.11
C GLY A 17 -4.88 -3.71 -17.57
N PRO A 18 -5.40 -4.78 -16.96
CA PRO A 18 -5.62 -4.83 -15.50
C PRO A 18 -4.39 -4.48 -14.64
N GLY A 19 -3.19 -4.91 -15.06
CA GLY A 19 -1.93 -4.54 -14.41
C GLY A 19 -1.55 -3.05 -14.54
N GLY A 20 -1.96 -2.42 -15.65
CA GLY A 20 -1.79 -0.99 -15.89
C GLY A 20 -2.61 -0.13 -14.91
N VAL A 21 -3.81 -0.59 -14.54
CA VAL A 21 -4.66 0.11 -13.57
C VAL A 21 -4.00 0.16 -12.19
N LEU A 22 -3.38 -0.94 -11.76
CA LEU A 22 -2.69 -1.01 -10.46
C LEU A 22 -1.47 -0.08 -10.44
N LEU A 23 -0.68 -0.08 -11.52
CA LEU A 23 0.48 0.81 -11.65
C LEU A 23 0.05 2.29 -11.70
N ALA A 24 -1.01 2.62 -12.45
CA ALA A 24 -1.56 3.97 -12.49
C ALA A 24 -2.05 4.43 -11.11
N ARG A 25 -2.71 3.55 -10.34
CA ARG A 25 -3.06 3.82 -8.94
C ARG A 25 -1.82 4.09 -8.09
N PHE A 26 -0.74 3.33 -8.26
CA PHE A 26 0.50 3.53 -7.52
C PHE A 26 1.16 4.88 -7.84
N ILE A 27 1.24 5.24 -9.13
CA ILE A 27 1.73 6.54 -9.58
C ILE A 27 0.95 7.68 -8.90
N ASN A 28 -0.38 7.57 -8.83
CA ASN A 28 -1.22 8.55 -8.16
C ASN A 28 -0.97 8.65 -6.65
N VAL A 29 -0.63 7.55 -5.97
CA VAL A 29 -0.26 7.56 -4.54
C VAL A 29 1.13 8.15 -4.32
N VAL A 30 2.07 7.92 -5.24
CA VAL A 30 3.41 8.50 -5.24
C VAL A 30 3.35 10.02 -5.48
N MET A 31 2.48 10.45 -6.37
CA MET A 31 2.31 11.84 -6.79
C MET A 31 2.11 12.80 -5.62
N SER A 32 2.77 13.95 -5.72
CA SER A 32 2.66 15.04 -4.75
C SER A 32 2.46 16.35 -5.50
N ARG A 33 1.60 17.23 -4.98
CA ARG A 33 1.30 18.57 -5.54
C ARG A 33 0.96 18.55 -7.04
N GLY A 34 0.24 17.52 -7.51
CA GLY A 34 -0.20 17.40 -8.91
C GLY A 34 0.89 17.08 -9.94
N LYS A 35 2.14 16.83 -9.52
CA LYS A 35 3.26 16.57 -10.43
C LYS A 35 3.26 15.13 -10.95
N LYS A 36 2.33 14.80 -11.85
CA LYS A 36 2.15 13.44 -12.40
C LYS A 36 3.37 12.95 -13.18
N ALA A 37 3.88 13.75 -14.13
CA ALA A 37 5.04 13.40 -14.95
C ALA A 37 6.30 13.08 -14.11
N LEU A 38 6.49 13.81 -13.00
CA LEU A 38 7.59 13.55 -12.06
C LEU A 38 7.37 12.23 -11.31
N ALA A 39 6.13 11.93 -10.91
CA ALA A 39 5.79 10.67 -10.26
C ALA A 39 6.00 9.46 -11.20
N GLU A 40 5.59 9.58 -12.46
CA GLU A 40 5.82 8.58 -13.51
C GLU A 40 7.31 8.32 -13.69
N ARG A 41 8.14 9.37 -13.82
CA ARG A 41 9.59 9.23 -13.94
C ARG A 41 10.22 8.49 -12.76
N ILE A 42 9.78 8.81 -11.54
CA ILE A 42 10.27 8.16 -10.32
C ILE A 42 9.87 6.69 -10.29
N VAL A 43 8.61 6.37 -10.58
CA VAL A 43 8.12 4.98 -10.54
C VAL A 43 8.82 4.16 -11.62
N SER A 44 8.85 4.63 -12.86
CA SER A 44 9.53 3.94 -13.96
C SER A 44 11.03 3.77 -13.70
N GLY A 45 11.70 4.79 -13.15
CA GLY A 45 13.12 4.68 -12.77
C GLY A 45 13.36 3.70 -11.63
N ALA A 46 12.46 3.64 -10.65
CA ALA A 46 12.54 2.67 -9.55
C ALA A 46 12.31 1.22 -10.01
N LEU A 47 11.38 1.00 -10.96
CA LEU A 47 11.14 -0.31 -11.55
C LEU A 47 12.34 -0.79 -12.37
N LYS A 48 12.92 0.06 -13.21
CA LYS A 48 14.16 -0.26 -13.95
C LYS A 48 15.33 -0.59 -13.03
N MET A 49 15.48 0.14 -11.91
CA MET A 49 16.50 -0.21 -10.92
C MET A 49 16.20 -1.53 -10.19
N ALA A 50 14.93 -1.84 -9.94
CA ALA A 50 14.56 -3.13 -9.35
C ALA A 50 14.85 -4.29 -10.31
N GLU A 51 14.53 -4.14 -11.60
CA GLU A 51 14.90 -5.09 -12.67
C GLU A 51 16.40 -5.32 -12.73
N SER A 52 17.22 -4.26 -12.64
CA SER A 52 18.67 -4.40 -12.69
C SER A 52 19.27 -5.14 -11.48
N LYS A 53 18.56 -5.19 -10.34
CA LYS A 53 19.03 -5.82 -9.11
C LYS A 53 18.48 -7.24 -8.90
N SER A 54 17.34 -7.56 -9.50
CA SER A 54 16.71 -8.87 -9.41
C SER A 54 16.90 -9.62 -10.73
N THR A 55 17.73 -10.65 -10.72
CA THR A 55 17.98 -11.47 -11.91
C THR A 55 16.71 -12.24 -12.32
N GLY A 56 16.21 -11.98 -13.53
CA GLY A 56 15.18 -12.80 -14.19
C GLY A 56 13.72 -12.35 -14.01
N GLU A 57 13.46 -11.27 -13.29
CA GLU A 57 12.10 -10.78 -13.04
C GLU A 57 11.87 -9.41 -13.67
N THR A 58 10.70 -9.21 -14.29
CA THR A 58 10.29 -7.89 -14.78
C THR A 58 9.91 -6.99 -13.60
N GLY A 59 10.13 -5.69 -13.73
CA GLY A 59 9.84 -4.72 -12.67
C GLY A 59 8.36 -4.71 -12.32
N VAL A 60 7.51 -4.96 -13.32
CA VAL A 60 6.06 -5.13 -13.14
C VAL A 60 5.74 -6.39 -12.33
N SER A 61 6.41 -7.52 -12.59
CA SER A 61 6.28 -8.74 -11.79
C SER A 61 6.71 -8.51 -10.33
N ILE A 62 7.88 -7.89 -10.12
CA ILE A 62 8.39 -7.52 -8.79
C ILE A 62 7.37 -6.64 -8.07
N PHE A 63 6.83 -5.62 -8.74
CA PHE A 63 5.83 -4.73 -8.19
C PHE A 63 4.54 -5.46 -7.79
N ASN A 64 3.98 -6.30 -8.67
CA ASN A 64 2.75 -7.04 -8.38
C ASN A 64 2.93 -7.98 -7.18
N THR A 65 4.04 -8.71 -7.12
CA THR A 65 4.38 -9.61 -6.01
C THR A 65 4.63 -8.84 -4.72
N ALA A 66 5.37 -7.73 -4.77
CA ALA A 66 5.59 -6.86 -3.62
C ALA A 66 4.27 -6.31 -3.05
N VAL A 67 3.36 -5.85 -3.92
CA VAL A 67 2.05 -5.36 -3.49
C VAL A 67 1.24 -6.48 -2.85
N SER A 68 1.19 -7.68 -3.45
CA SER A 68 0.51 -8.86 -2.89
C SER A 68 1.02 -9.23 -1.50
N ASN A 69 2.35 -9.21 -1.30
CA ASN A 69 2.96 -9.48 0.00
C ASN A 69 2.56 -8.46 1.08
N VAL A 70 2.33 -7.20 0.71
CA VAL A 70 1.97 -6.12 1.64
C VAL A 70 0.45 -6.01 1.87
N MET A 71 -0.38 -6.66 1.05
CA MET A 71 -1.85 -6.65 1.21
C MET A 71 -2.30 -7.18 2.59
N PRO A 72 -2.98 -6.36 3.41
CA PRO A 72 -3.57 -6.82 4.67
C PRO A 72 -4.89 -7.54 4.43
N ARG A 73 -5.13 -8.63 5.19
CA ARG A 73 -6.42 -9.36 5.20
C ARG A 73 -7.37 -8.84 6.29
N MET A 74 -6.81 -8.42 7.43
CA MET A 74 -7.56 -7.86 8.55
C MET A 74 -7.03 -6.47 8.91
N GLU A 75 -7.94 -5.60 9.32
CA GLU A 75 -7.63 -4.33 9.93
C GLU A 75 -8.39 -4.20 11.25
N VAL A 76 -8.02 -3.19 12.02
CA VAL A 76 -8.72 -2.83 13.24
C VAL A 76 -9.45 -1.51 13.01
N ARG A 77 -10.71 -1.44 13.42
CA ARG A 77 -11.55 -0.24 13.41
C ARG A 77 -11.93 0.15 14.83
N SER A 78 -11.81 1.43 15.14
CA SER A 78 -12.23 1.94 16.44
C SER A 78 -13.74 2.14 16.48
N ARG A 79 -14.41 1.59 17.50
CA ARG A 79 -15.84 1.81 17.77
C ARG A 79 -16.03 2.11 19.25
N ARG A 80 -16.86 3.11 19.56
CA ARG A 80 -17.19 3.49 20.94
C ARG A 80 -18.46 2.78 21.38
N VAL A 81 -18.40 2.04 22.48
CA VAL A 81 -19.53 1.31 23.09
C VAL A 81 -19.45 1.51 24.61
N GLY A 82 -20.53 1.99 25.23
CA GLY A 82 -20.59 2.15 26.70
C GLY A 82 -19.51 3.07 27.29
N GLY A 83 -19.10 4.11 26.56
CA GLY A 83 -18.08 5.06 27.00
C GLY A 83 -16.61 4.65 26.74
N VAL A 84 -16.35 3.37 26.46
CA VAL A 84 -15.01 2.85 26.11
C VAL A 84 -14.86 2.77 24.58
N THR A 85 -13.64 2.94 24.07
CA THR A 85 -13.34 2.80 22.63
C THR A 85 -12.67 1.46 22.38
N TYR A 86 -13.38 0.53 21.77
CA TYR A 86 -12.88 -0.79 21.40
C TYR A 86 -12.22 -0.76 20.03
N GLN A 87 -11.19 -1.59 19.88
CA GLN A 87 -10.50 -1.86 18.64
C GLN A 87 -11.07 -3.15 18.05
N ILE A 88 -11.87 -3.03 16.99
CA ILE A 88 -12.65 -4.16 16.45
C ILE A 88 -11.95 -4.70 15.20
N PRO A 89 -11.61 -6.00 15.16
CA PRO A 89 -11.06 -6.62 13.96
C PRO A 89 -12.14 -6.75 12.89
N VAL A 90 -11.84 -6.27 11.68
CA VAL A 90 -12.73 -6.32 10.52
C VAL A 90 -11.93 -6.79 9.30
N GLU A 91 -12.56 -7.64 8.48
CA GLU A 91 -11.99 -8.08 7.20
C GLU A 91 -11.89 -6.93 6.20
N VAL A 92 -10.75 -6.85 5.52
CA VAL A 92 -10.45 -5.77 4.59
C VAL A 92 -10.92 -6.15 3.19
N ARG A 93 -11.86 -5.36 2.63
CA ARG A 93 -12.26 -5.47 1.22
C ARG A 93 -11.04 -5.35 0.28
N GLU A 94 -11.00 -6.09 -0.81
CA GLU A 94 -9.86 -6.15 -1.75
C GLU A 94 -9.38 -4.77 -2.25
N ASP A 95 -10.31 -3.91 -2.69
CA ASP A 95 -10.01 -2.54 -3.09
C ASP A 95 -9.31 -1.71 -2.00
N ARG A 96 -9.69 -1.97 -0.74
CA ARG A 96 -9.09 -1.30 0.40
C ARG A 96 -7.73 -1.92 0.73
N SER A 97 -7.60 -3.23 0.60
CA SER A 97 -6.36 -3.96 0.81
C SER A 97 -5.27 -3.49 -0.15
N THR A 98 -5.58 -3.42 -1.45
CA THR A 98 -4.70 -2.85 -2.49
C THR A 98 -4.33 -1.40 -2.16
N SER A 99 -5.31 -0.56 -1.83
CA SER A 99 -5.07 0.85 -1.49
C SER A 99 -4.18 1.05 -0.26
N LEU A 100 -4.34 0.20 0.77
CA LEU A 100 -3.50 0.21 1.97
C LEU A 100 -2.07 -0.23 1.63
N ALA A 101 -1.91 -1.30 0.86
CA ALA A 101 -0.61 -1.80 0.44
C ALA A 101 0.20 -0.75 -0.31
N LEU A 102 -0.40 -0.12 -1.34
CA LEU A 102 0.25 0.97 -2.09
C LEU A 102 0.67 2.13 -1.18
N ARG A 103 -0.20 2.51 -0.23
CA ARG A 103 0.09 3.60 0.70
C ARG A 103 1.20 3.24 1.69
N TRP A 104 1.26 2.01 2.17
CA TRP A 104 2.29 1.56 3.10
C TRP A 104 3.67 1.51 2.43
N ILE A 105 3.76 1.00 1.19
CA ILE A 105 5.01 1.04 0.40
C ILE A 105 5.48 2.49 0.22
N VAL A 106 4.60 3.40 -0.20
CA VAL A 106 4.95 4.82 -0.35
C VAL A 106 5.33 5.48 0.98
N LYS A 107 4.63 5.17 2.07
CA LYS A 107 4.95 5.68 3.41
C LYS A 107 6.33 5.20 3.88
N ALA A 108 6.63 3.93 3.68
CA ALA A 108 7.91 3.32 4.04
C ALA A 108 9.05 3.94 3.23
N ALA A 109 8.93 4.03 1.90
CA ALA A 109 9.91 4.68 1.04
C ALA A 109 10.14 6.16 1.40
N ARG A 110 9.08 6.91 1.73
CA ARG A 110 9.19 8.31 2.19
C ARG A 110 9.89 8.41 3.55
N THR A 111 9.66 7.47 4.45
CA THR A 111 10.31 7.42 5.77
C THR A 111 11.80 7.09 5.61
N ASN A 112 12.14 6.12 4.76
CA ASN A 112 13.53 5.76 4.46
C ASN A 112 14.28 6.93 3.83
N ARG A 113 13.65 7.67 2.90
CA ARG A 113 14.25 8.89 2.31
C ARG A 113 14.66 9.90 3.37
N LYS A 114 13.82 10.13 4.40
CA LYS A 114 14.12 11.05 5.51
C LYS A 114 15.31 10.58 6.35
N ARG A 115 15.60 9.27 6.38
CA ARG A 115 16.69 8.67 7.18
C ARG A 115 18.01 8.60 6.42
N THR A 116 17.99 8.23 5.14
CA THR A 116 19.21 7.84 4.40
C THR A 116 19.75 8.91 3.46
N ASN A 117 19.08 10.07 3.32
CA ASN A 117 19.43 11.14 2.37
C ASN A 117 19.62 10.66 0.91
N LYS A 118 19.08 9.48 0.55
CA LYS A 118 19.15 8.91 -0.81
C LYS A 118 18.05 9.49 -1.69
N THR A 119 18.21 9.37 -3.00
CA THR A 119 17.15 9.74 -3.95
C THR A 119 15.89 8.93 -3.68
N TYR A 120 14.73 9.58 -3.80
CA TYR A 120 13.44 8.90 -3.55
C TYR A 120 13.23 7.70 -4.46
N MET A 121 13.77 7.75 -5.69
CA MET A 121 13.77 6.65 -6.66
C MET A 121 14.50 5.42 -6.09
N SER A 122 15.69 5.61 -5.49
CA SER A 122 16.46 4.52 -4.86
C SER A 122 15.74 3.97 -3.61
N CYS A 123 15.16 4.84 -2.79
CA CYS A 123 14.37 4.43 -1.63
C CYS A 123 13.14 3.59 -2.02
N LEU A 124 12.44 3.97 -3.10
CA LEU A 124 11.28 3.24 -3.60
C LEU A 124 11.69 1.87 -4.16
N CYS A 125 12.78 1.80 -4.93
CA CYS A 125 13.35 0.56 -5.44
C CYS A 125 13.69 -0.41 -4.30
N ASN A 126 14.42 0.07 -3.27
CA ASN A 126 14.79 -0.77 -2.14
C ASN A 126 13.56 -1.27 -1.37
N GLU A 127 12.55 -0.43 -1.13
CA GLU A 127 11.33 -0.86 -0.44
C GLU A 127 10.54 -1.89 -1.26
N LEU A 128 10.49 -1.76 -2.60
CA LEU A 128 9.84 -2.76 -3.46
C LEU A 128 10.58 -4.11 -3.42
N LEU A 129 11.91 -4.10 -3.46
CA LEU A 129 12.73 -5.31 -3.35
C LEU A 129 12.63 -5.96 -1.97
N GLU A 130 12.61 -5.17 -0.90
CA GLU A 130 12.38 -5.68 0.45
C GLU A 130 10.99 -6.30 0.57
N ALA A 131 9.94 -5.62 0.09
CA ALA A 131 8.57 -6.13 0.10
C ALA A 131 8.38 -7.38 -0.76
N TYR A 132 9.09 -7.48 -1.90
CA TYR A 132 9.15 -8.69 -2.72
C TYR A 132 9.69 -9.87 -1.91
N ASN A 133 10.76 -9.65 -1.14
CA ASN A 133 11.35 -10.64 -0.23
C ASN A 133 10.60 -10.80 1.11
N LYS A 134 9.37 -10.28 1.23
CA LYS A 134 8.53 -10.28 2.45
C LYS A 134 9.22 -9.62 3.66
N ARG A 135 10.10 -8.66 3.41
CA ARG A 135 10.84 -7.87 4.39
C ARG A 135 10.50 -6.39 4.23
N GLY A 136 11.13 -5.55 5.05
CA GLY A 136 11.00 -4.11 4.97
C GLY A 136 9.89 -3.52 5.84
N SER A 137 9.79 -2.20 5.81
CA SER A 137 8.90 -1.47 6.72
C SER A 137 7.43 -1.64 6.35
N ALA A 138 7.11 -1.76 5.06
CA ALA A 138 5.74 -2.00 4.60
C ALA A 138 5.19 -3.36 5.08
N CYS A 139 5.99 -4.43 4.99
CA CYS A 139 5.62 -5.75 5.50
C CYS A 139 5.46 -5.76 7.03
N LYS A 140 6.36 -5.08 7.76
CA LYS A 140 6.23 -4.91 9.22
C LYS A 140 4.92 -4.22 9.62
N MET A 141 4.48 -3.20 8.88
CA MET A 141 3.19 -2.54 9.14
C MET A 141 2.00 -3.50 8.94
N LYS A 142 2.05 -4.37 7.91
CA LYS A 142 1.03 -5.41 7.71
C LYS A 142 0.98 -6.37 8.89
N GLU A 143 2.13 -6.87 9.33
CA GLU A 143 2.24 -7.80 10.45
C GLU A 143 1.77 -7.17 11.76
N GLU A 144 2.13 -5.91 12.03
CA GLU A 144 1.67 -5.17 13.20
C GLU A 144 0.13 -5.03 13.20
N LYS A 145 -0.46 -4.72 12.05
CA LYS A 145 -1.92 -4.63 11.92
C LYS A 145 -2.62 -5.98 12.08
N PHE A 146 -2.02 -7.05 11.59
CA PHE A 146 -2.53 -8.41 11.80
C PHE A 146 -2.46 -8.80 13.28
N ARG A 147 -1.31 -8.61 13.94
CA ARG A 147 -1.11 -8.87 15.37
C ARG A 147 -2.11 -8.10 16.23
N MET A 148 -2.35 -6.83 15.89
CA MET A 148 -3.33 -6.00 16.59
C MET A 148 -4.77 -6.52 16.39
N ALA A 149 -5.12 -7.00 15.20
CA ALA A 149 -6.43 -7.59 14.93
C ALA A 149 -6.61 -8.92 15.68
N GLU A 150 -5.57 -9.75 15.73
CA GLU A 150 -5.56 -11.03 16.43
C GLU A 150 -5.70 -10.85 17.95
N ALA A 151 -4.97 -9.90 18.53
CA ALA A 151 -5.07 -9.56 19.96
C ALA A 151 -6.49 -9.10 20.37
N ASN A 152 -7.24 -8.52 19.43
CA ASN A 152 -8.59 -8.00 19.66
C ASN A 152 -9.70 -8.92 19.11
N LYS A 153 -9.40 -10.19 18.79
CA LYS A 153 -10.36 -11.14 18.21
C LYS A 153 -11.63 -11.30 19.04
N ALA A 154 -11.54 -11.14 20.36
CA ALA A 154 -12.68 -11.18 21.29
C ALA A 154 -13.77 -10.14 20.94
N PHE A 155 -13.40 -8.98 20.41
CA PHE A 155 -14.33 -7.89 20.08
C PHE A 155 -14.98 -8.01 18.69
N SER A 156 -14.75 -9.12 17.97
CA SER A 156 -15.28 -9.36 16.62
C SER A 156 -16.82 -9.31 16.53
N HIS A 157 -17.52 -9.58 17.64
CA HIS A 157 -18.97 -9.50 17.72
C HIS A 157 -19.52 -8.07 17.55
N PHE A 158 -18.73 -7.04 17.88
CA PHE A 158 -19.11 -5.64 17.68
C PHE A 158 -18.90 -5.15 16.23
N ARG A 159 -18.73 -6.01 15.22
CA ARG A 159 -18.48 -5.57 13.83
C ARG A 159 -19.68 -4.91 13.14
N PHE A 160 -20.89 -5.11 13.67
CA PHE A 160 -22.18 -4.63 13.12
C PHE A 160 -22.69 -3.41 13.88
#